data_AF-A0A6V7MAA8-F1
#
_entry.id   AF-A0A6V7MAA8-F1
#
_cell.length_a   1.000
_cell.length_b   1.000
_cell.length_c   1.000
_cell.angle_alpha   90.00
_cell.angle_beta   90.00
_cell.angle_gamma   90.00
#
_symmetry.space_group_name_H-M   'P 1'
#
loop_
_entity.id
_entity.type
_entity.pdbx_description
1 polymer ?
#
loop_
_entity_poly.entity_id
_entity_poly.type
_entity_poly.pdbx_seq_one_letter_code
_entity_poly.pdbx_strand_id
1 'polypeptide(L)' 'VAIVLLACVAVCLGKPGSGYTTKYDNIDVDQILRNDRLLNNYVKCLLDEGNCTNDGKELK' A
#
# COMPACT_ATOMS: atom_id res chain seq x y z
N VAL A 1 -3.45 -4.29 -42.27
CA VAL A 1 -2.89 -3.08 -41.61
C VAL A 1 -3.77 -2.58 -40.48
N ALA A 2 -5.05 -2.25 -40.72
CA ALA A 2 -5.97 -1.77 -39.68
C ALA A 2 -6.16 -2.74 -38.49
N ILE A 3 -6.27 -4.05 -38.75
CA ILE A 3 -6.44 -5.08 -37.71
C ILE A 3 -5.18 -5.20 -36.83
N VAL A 4 -4.00 -5.08 -37.43
CA VAL A 4 -2.70 -5.13 -36.72
C VAL A 4 -2.55 -3.91 -35.81
N LEU A 5 -2.93 -2.72 -36.30
CA LEU A 5 -2.96 -1.50 -35.50
C LEU A 5 -3.94 -1.59 -34.33
N LEU A 6 -5.15 -2.12 -34.55
CA LEU A 6 -6.14 -2.33 -33.50
C LEU A 6 -5.67 -3.31 -32.42
N ALA A 7 -4.99 -4.39 -32.82
CA ALA A 7 -4.41 -5.36 -31.89
C ALA A 7 -3.27 -4.75 -31.06
N CYS A 8 -2.40 -3.92 -31.66
CA CYS A 8 -1.34 -3.24 -30.92
C CYS A 8 -1.88 -2.28 -29.85
N VAL A 9 -2.94 -1.52 -30.17
CA VAL A 9 -3.58 -0.60 -29.20
C VAL A 9 -4.19 -1.38 -28.02
N ALA A 10 -4.82 -2.53 -28.28
CA ALA A 10 -5.40 -3.37 -27.23
C ALA A 10 -4.36 -3.92 -26.24
N VAL A 11 -3.15 -4.27 -26.72
CA VAL A 11 -2.05 -4.76 -25.87
C VAL A 11 -1.46 -3.63 -25.01
N CYS A 12 -1.30 -2.42 -25.56
CA CYS A 12 -0.76 -1.28 -24.81
C CYS A 12 -1.73 -0.74 -23.74
N LEU A 13 -3.04 -0.95 -23.89
CA LEU A 13 -4.07 -0.56 -22.93
C LEU A 13 -4.35 -1.63 -21.87
N GLY A 14 -3.61 -2.75 -21.90
CA GLY A 14 -3.63 -3.74 -20.82
C GLY A 14 -3.27 -3.07 -19.50
N LYS A 15 -4.29 -2.75 -18.70
CA LYS A 15 -4.13 -2.21 -17.35
C LYS A 15 -3.20 -3.15 -16.58
N PRO A 16 -2.08 -2.65 -15.99
CA PRO A 16 -1.19 -3.51 -15.23
C PRO A 16 -2.01 -4.23 -14.16
N GLY A 17 -2.04 -5.56 -14.29
CA GLY A 17 -2.81 -6.44 -13.43
C GLY A 17 -2.32 -6.31 -11.98
N SER A 18 -3.27 -6.07 -11.08
CA SER A 18 -3.16 -6.27 -9.63
C SER A 18 -1.80 -5.89 -9.02
N GLY A 19 -1.39 -4.63 -9.14
CA GLY A 19 -0.39 -4.09 -8.22
C GLY A 19 -0.93 -4.14 -6.79
N TYR A 20 -0.03 -4.25 -5.80
CA TYR A 20 -0.40 -4.04 -4.41
C TYR A 20 -1.12 -2.69 -4.25
N THR A 21 -2.04 -2.61 -3.29
CA THR A 21 -2.82 -1.39 -3.07
C THR A 21 -1.89 -0.23 -2.74
N THR A 22 -2.07 0.90 -3.42
CA THR A 22 -1.30 2.13 -3.17
C THR A 22 -1.73 2.85 -1.88
N LYS A 23 -2.68 2.26 -1.15
CA LYS A 23 -3.26 2.84 0.06
C LYS A 23 -2.21 3.13 1.13
N TYR A 24 -1.16 2.30 1.19
CA TYR A 24 -0.10 2.38 2.21
C TYR A 24 1.18 3.07 1.71
N ASP A 25 1.23 3.53 0.46
CA ASP A 25 2.44 4.11 -0.15
C ASP A 25 2.85 5.46 0.47
N ASN A 26 1.94 6.12 1.18
CA ASN A 26 2.16 7.43 1.80
C ASN A 26 2.60 7.33 3.28
N ILE A 27 2.79 6.12 3.82
CA ILE A 27 3.21 5.94 5.21
C ILE A 27 4.74 6.06 5.29
N ASP A 28 5.23 6.96 6.14
CA ASP A 28 6.66 7.11 6.41
C ASP A 28 7.15 6.01 7.36
N VAL A 29 7.52 4.85 6.78
CA VAL A 29 8.02 3.69 7.53
C VAL A 29 9.34 4.01 8.22
N ASP A 30 10.21 4.82 7.62
CA ASP A 30 11.50 5.18 8.19
C ASP A 30 11.33 6.00 9.47
N GLN A 31 10.37 6.92 9.50
CA GLN A 31 10.03 7.67 10.70
C GLN A 31 9.50 6.76 11.81
N ILE A 32 8.65 5.78 11.47
CA ILE A 32 8.07 4.85 12.45
C ILE A 32 9.17 3.97 13.05
N LEU A 33 10.05 3.41 12.22
CA LEU A 33 11.14 2.52 12.66
C LEU A 33 12.21 3.24 13.48
N ARG A 34 12.45 4.54 13.23
CA ARG A 34 13.42 5.34 13.99
C ARG A 34 12.87 5.88 15.31
N ASN A 35 11.57 5.77 15.54
CA ASN A 35 10.93 6.30 16.74
C ASN A 35 10.30 5.17 17.55
N ASP A 36 11.02 4.71 18.57
CA ASP A 36 10.59 3.60 19.44
C ASP A 36 9.19 3.81 20.04
N ARG A 37 8.80 5.06 20.33
CA ARG A 37 7.46 5.36 20.86
C ARG A 37 6.39 5.09 19.81
N LEU A 38 6.62 5.51 18.55
CA LEU A 38 5.69 5.26 17.45
C LEU A 38 5.64 3.78 17.11
N LEU A 39 6.80 3.13 16.96
CA LEU A 39 6.88 1.70 16.68
C LEU A 39 6.14 0.87 17.73
N ASN A 40 6.38 1.12 19.03
CA ASN A 40 5.70 0.40 20.10
C ASN A 40 4.18 0.61 20.09
N ASN A 41 3.69 1.78 19.69
CA ASN A 41 2.25 2.00 19.54
C ASN A 41 1.67 1.21 18.36
N TYR A 42 2.38 1.13 17.23
CA TYR A 42 1.98 0.28 16.10
C TYR A 42 1.97 -1.20 16.48
N VAL A 43 2.99 -1.68 17.19
CA VAL A 43 3.06 -3.08 17.65
C VAL A 43 1.92 -3.39 18.62
N LYS A 44 1.70 -2.55 19.63
CA LYS A 44 0.60 -2.74 20.60
C LYS A 44 -0.77 -2.70 19.93
N CYS A 45 -0.94 -1.83 18.94
CA CYS A 45 -2.15 -1.77 18.12
C CYS A 45 -2.42 -3.10 17.40
N LEU A 46 -1.41 -3.66 16.73
CA LEU A 46 -1.55 -4.93 16.00
C LEU A 46 -1.76 -6.13 16.93
N LEU A 47 -1.35 -6.02 18.20
CA LEU A 47 -1.56 -7.01 19.25
C LEU A 47 -2.83 -6.81 20.09
N ASP A 48 -3.68 -5.81 19.78
CA ASP A 48 -4.87 -5.46 20.57
C ASP A 48 -4.61 -5.03 22.02
N GLU A 49 -3.37 -4.61 22.32
CA GLU A 49 -2.92 -4.21 23.66
C GLU A 49 -2.94 -2.68 23.86
N GLY A 50 -3.42 -1.91 22.87
CA GLY A 50 -3.39 -0.47 22.94
C GLY A 50 -4.14 0.26 21.81
N ASN A 51 -4.02 1.59 21.84
CA ASN A 51 -4.75 2.46 20.93
C ASN A 51 -4.09 2.47 19.54
N CYS A 52 -4.86 2.18 18.49
CA CYS A 52 -4.40 2.23 17.10
C CYS A 52 -4.52 3.63 16.49
N THR A 53 -3.47 4.04 15.75
CA THR A 53 -3.55 5.15 14.79
C THR A 53 -4.49 4.75 13.64
N ASN A 54 -5.00 5.73 12.88
CA ASN A 54 -5.86 5.43 11.73
C ASN A 54 -5.14 4.49 10.76
N ASP A 55 -3.88 4.78 10.41
CA ASP A 55 -3.07 3.93 9.53
C ASP A 55 -2.83 2.55 10.13
N GLY A 56 -2.56 2.46 11.45
CA GLY A 56 -2.40 1.17 12.14
C GLY A 56 -3.66 0.31 12.14
N LYS A 57 -4.85 0.92 12.19
CA LYS A 57 -6.13 0.20 12.01
C LYS A 57 -6.31 -0.32 10.59
N GLU A 58 -5.75 0.38 9.61
CA GLU A 58 -5.81 -0.07 8.22
C GLU A 58 -4.79 -1.17 7.92
N LEU A 59 -3.76 -1.34 8.74
CA LEU A 59 -2.76 -2.41 8.65
C LEU A 59 -3.20 -3.71 9.36
N LYS A 60 -4.13 -3.61 10.32
CA LYS A 60 -4.70 -4.75 11.03
C LYS A 60 -5.75 -5.47 10.18
#